data_AF-A0A8H5ET31-F1
#
_entry.id   AF-A0A8H5ET31-F1
#
_cell.length_a   1.000
_cell.length_b   1.000
_cell.length_c   1.000
_cell.angle_alpha   90.00
_cell.angle_beta   90.00
_cell.angle_gamma   90.00
#
_symmetry.space_group_name_H-M   'P 1'
#
loop_
_entity.id
_entity.type
_entity.pdbx_description
1 polymer ?
#
loop_
_entity_poly.entity_id
_entity_poly.type
_entity_poly.pdbx_seq_one_letter_code
_entity_poly.pdbx_strand_id
1 'polypeptide(L)'
;MEAVVPQVITAELTQILSNLVLGDNEIRANAEKAVNDRVARTPELYLLALAQFATAADTEVMRSFSLVLLRRLLFRPAPSQPHHHPAQPRLSLYDHLSSQTLTTLERLLLHSLSHEPSPSVRKKSVDTICDVAKQGMVRGRPWHALQAQTFTMTQQGAGGGRECV
;
A
#
# COMPACT_ATOMS: atom_id res chain seq x y z
N MET A 1 -2.79 3.06 16.68
CA MET A 1 -3.05 1.74 16.10
C MET A 1 -1.97 0.79 16.62
N GLU A 2 -2.34 -0.40 17.08
CA GLU A 2 -1.36 -1.38 17.54
C GLU A 2 -0.49 -1.86 16.36
N ALA A 3 0.81 -2.07 16.59
CA ALA A 3 1.71 -2.47 15.53
C ALA A 3 1.35 -3.88 15.03
N VAL A 4 0.93 -3.98 13.76
CA VAL A 4 0.55 -5.25 13.11
C VAL A 4 1.80 -6.07 12.77
N VAL A 5 2.95 -5.40 12.60
CA VAL A 5 4.20 -6.01 12.17
C VAL A 5 5.27 -5.96 13.26
N PRO A 6 6.08 -7.03 13.44
CA PRO A 6 7.19 -7.06 14.38
C PRO A 6 8.18 -5.89 14.18
N GLN A 7 8.67 -5.32 15.28
CA GLN A 7 9.57 -4.16 15.26
C GLN A 7 10.86 -4.38 14.46
N VAL A 8 11.41 -5.60 14.47
CA VAL A 8 12.60 -5.96 13.69
C VAL A 8 12.38 -5.74 12.20
N ILE A 9 11.21 -6.10 11.68
CA ILE A 9 10.85 -5.94 10.26
C ILE A 9 10.61 -4.47 9.95
N THR A 10 10.00 -3.73 10.88
CA THR A 10 9.82 -2.28 10.73
C THR A 10 11.16 -1.55 10.66
N ALA A 11 12.13 -1.91 11.50
CA ALA A 11 13.47 -1.32 11.49
C ALA A 11 14.22 -1.65 10.19
N GLU A 12 14.22 -2.92 9.76
CA GLU A 12 14.81 -3.32 8.47
C GLU A 12 14.16 -2.56 7.29
N LEU A 13 12.83 -2.47 7.28
CA LEU A 13 12.09 -1.75 6.24
C LEU A 13 12.46 -0.27 6.20
N THR A 14 12.58 0.37 7.36
CA THR A 14 12.98 1.78 7.47
C THR A 14 14.34 2.03 6.83
N GLN A 15 15.30 1.13 7.06
CA GLN A 15 16.63 1.21 6.46
C GLN A 15 16.57 1.04 4.94
N ILE A 16 15.80 0.05 4.45
CA ILE A 16 15.64 -0.21 3.01
C ILE A 16 15.00 1.00 2.31
N LEU A 17 13.93 1.56 2.90
CA LEU A 17 13.24 2.73 2.35
C LEU A 17 14.13 3.98 2.34
N SER A 18 14.91 4.19 3.41
CA SER A 18 15.90 5.28 3.46
C SER A 18 16.92 5.15 2.33
N ASN A 19 17.46 3.94 2.12
CA ASN A 19 18.39 3.66 1.03
C ASN A 19 17.78 3.82 -0.37
N LEU A 20 16.48 3.54 -0.53
CA LEU A 20 15.78 3.74 -1.79
C LEU A 20 15.58 5.22 -2.15
N VAL A 21 15.40 6.07 -1.13
CA VAL A 21 15.09 7.49 -1.32
C VAL A 21 16.36 8.35 -1.34
N LEU A 22 17.34 8.03 -0.50
CA LEU A 22 18.53 8.86 -0.27
C LEU A 22 19.83 8.24 -0.80
N GLY A 23 19.82 6.95 -1.16
CA GLY A 23 21.02 6.25 -1.61
C GLY A 23 21.43 6.61 -3.03
N ASP A 24 22.75 6.60 -3.28
CA ASP A 24 23.32 6.63 -4.63
C ASP A 24 22.84 5.45 -5.48
N ASN A 25 23.12 5.47 -6.79
CA ASN A 25 22.56 4.50 -7.73
C ASN A 25 22.85 3.03 -7.34
N GLU A 26 24.03 2.74 -6.80
CA GLU A 26 24.40 1.40 -6.31
C GLU A 26 23.61 1.01 -5.04
N ILE A 27 23.50 1.93 -4.08
CA ILE A 27 22.75 1.71 -2.83
C ILE A 27 21.27 1.50 -3.14
N ARG A 28 20.71 2.30 -4.04
CA ARG A 28 19.33 2.18 -4.51
C ARG A 28 19.10 0.84 -5.19
N ALA A 29 19.97 0.44 -6.12
CA ALA A 29 19.85 -0.85 -6.80
C ALA A 29 19.92 -2.03 -5.82
N ASN A 30 20.80 -1.97 -4.81
CA ASN A 30 20.88 -2.99 -3.77
C ASN A 30 19.61 -3.02 -2.89
N ALA A 31 19.08 -1.84 -2.53
CA ALA A 31 17.84 -1.73 -1.76
C ALA A 31 16.62 -2.23 -2.55
N GLU A 32 16.54 -1.96 -3.86
CA GLU A 32 15.52 -2.51 -4.75
C GLU A 32 15.60 -4.04 -4.80
N LYS A 33 16.81 -4.61 -4.88
CA LYS A 33 17.02 -6.05 -4.82
C LYS A 33 16.55 -6.63 -3.48
N ALA A 34 16.86 -5.96 -2.37
CA ALA A 34 16.40 -6.35 -1.04
C ALA A 34 14.86 -6.34 -0.92
N VAL A 35 14.19 -5.30 -1.43
CA VAL A 35 12.71 -5.26 -1.49
C VAL A 35 12.18 -6.46 -2.28
N ASN A 36 12.72 -6.72 -3.46
CA ASN A 36 12.25 -7.81 -4.32
C ASN A 36 12.43 -9.19 -3.65
N ASP A 37 13.56 -9.43 -2.97
CA ASP A 37 13.80 -10.68 -2.23
C ASP A 37 12.83 -10.83 -1.05
N ARG A 38 12.61 -9.77 -0.26
CA ARG A 38 11.67 -9.82 0.89
C ARG A 38 10.22 -10.05 0.43
N VAL A 39 9.79 -9.38 -0.64
CA VAL A 39 8.46 -9.57 -1.23
C VAL A 39 8.30 -10.99 -1.78
N ALA A 40 9.37 -11.59 -2.34
CA ALA A 40 9.31 -12.97 -2.82
C ALA A 40 9.20 -14.00 -1.69
N ARG A 41 9.80 -13.75 -0.52
CA ARG A 41 9.76 -14.67 0.63
C ARG A 41 8.50 -14.53 1.47
N THR A 42 8.11 -13.31 1.80
CA THR A 42 7.01 -13.01 2.73
C THR A 42 6.20 -11.81 2.22
N PRO A 43 5.46 -11.97 1.11
CA PRO A 43 4.78 -10.85 0.43
C PRO A 43 3.76 -10.16 1.33
N GLU A 44 2.89 -10.93 1.98
CA GLU A 44 1.79 -10.39 2.80
C GLU A 44 2.29 -9.52 3.95
N LEU A 45 3.26 -10.04 4.71
CA LEU A 45 3.84 -9.34 5.86
C LEU A 45 4.54 -8.05 5.44
N TYR A 46 5.24 -8.06 4.30
CA TYR A 46 5.95 -6.89 3.80
C TYR A 46 4.99 -5.80 3.29
N LEU A 47 3.88 -6.19 2.65
CA LEU A 47 2.84 -5.26 2.22
C LEU A 47 2.13 -4.61 3.42
N LEU A 48 1.82 -5.38 4.46
CA LEU A 48 1.27 -4.84 5.71
C LEU A 48 2.27 -3.90 6.40
N ALA A 49 3.56 -4.22 6.38
CA ALA A 49 4.61 -3.38 6.93
C ALA A 49 4.71 -2.04 6.20
N LEU A 50 4.65 -2.04 4.86
CA LEU A 50 4.61 -0.81 4.04
C LEU A 50 3.38 0.04 4.34
N ALA A 51 2.20 -0.58 4.45
CA ALA A 51 0.97 0.13 4.79
C ALA A 51 1.01 0.74 6.19
N GLN A 52 1.55 0.02 7.18
CA GLN A 52 1.76 0.56 8.52
C GLN A 52 2.80 1.70 8.51
N PHE A 53 3.91 1.54 7.79
CA PHE A 53 4.93 2.57 7.69
C PHE A 53 4.40 3.85 7.01
N ALA A 54 3.51 3.72 6.02
CA ALA A 54 2.81 4.85 5.42
C ALA A 54 1.95 5.66 6.41
N THR A 55 1.57 5.10 7.55
CA THR A 55 0.84 5.81 8.62
C THR A 55 1.75 6.36 9.73
N ALA A 56 2.90 5.73 9.96
CA ALA A 56 3.74 5.99 11.13
C ALA A 56 5.02 6.78 10.83
N ALA A 57 5.44 6.88 9.56
CA ALA A 57 6.69 7.54 9.22
C ALA A 57 6.63 9.06 9.48
N ASP A 58 7.71 9.62 10.04
CA ASP A 58 7.78 11.00 10.47
C ASP A 58 7.64 12.02 9.33
N THR A 59 8.15 11.69 8.14
CA THR A 59 8.19 12.63 7.02
C THR A 59 7.10 12.34 5.98
N GLU A 60 6.57 13.40 5.37
CA GLU A 60 5.59 13.27 4.29
C GLU A 60 6.16 12.52 3.06
N VAL A 61 7.47 12.66 2.82
CA VAL A 61 8.17 12.00 1.72
C VAL A 61 8.16 10.49 1.91
N MET A 62 8.50 10.02 3.12
CA MET A 62 8.49 8.60 3.46
C MET A 62 7.10 7.99 3.38
N ARG A 63 6.07 8.70 3.89
CA ARG A 63 4.67 8.25 3.81
C ARG A 63 4.19 8.16 2.36
N SER A 64 4.43 9.20 1.57
CA SER A 64 4.09 9.23 0.14
C SER A 64 4.80 8.12 -0.64
N PHE A 65 6.11 7.96 -0.42
CA PHE A 65 6.92 6.94 -1.09
C PHE A 65 6.42 5.54 -0.77
N SER A 66 6.05 5.28 0.49
CA SER A 66 5.55 3.99 0.94
C SER A 66 4.21 3.63 0.31
N LEU A 67 3.28 4.58 0.18
CA LEU A 67 2.01 4.38 -0.53
C LEU A 67 2.22 4.10 -2.02
N VAL A 68 3.11 4.85 -2.67
CA VAL A 68 3.45 4.64 -4.08
C VAL A 68 4.09 3.26 -4.29
N LEU A 69 5.04 2.88 -3.42
CA LEU A 69 5.69 1.57 -3.50
C LEU A 69 4.70 0.43 -3.24
N LEU A 70 3.87 0.55 -2.21
CA LEU A 70 2.80 -0.39 -1.89
C LEU A 70 1.89 -0.64 -3.10
N ARG A 71 1.37 0.43 -3.71
CA ARG A 71 0.53 0.35 -4.91
C ARG A 71 1.26 -0.35 -6.07
N ARG A 72 2.52 0.02 -6.33
CA ARG A 72 3.32 -0.59 -7.39
C ARG A 72 3.55 -2.08 -7.17
N LEU A 73 3.74 -2.52 -5.93
CA LEU A 73 3.92 -3.92 -5.59
C LEU A 73 2.61 -4.70 -5.69
N LEU A 74 1.52 -4.19 -5.09
CA LEU A 74 0.20 -4.84 -5.11
C LEU A 74 -0.27 -5.18 -6.53
N PHE A 75 -0.11 -4.23 -7.45
CA PHE A 75 -0.61 -4.33 -8.82
C PHE A 75 0.50 -4.61 -9.83
N ARG A 76 1.66 -5.06 -9.36
CA ARG A 76 2.75 -5.49 -10.25
C ARG A 76 2.25 -6.66 -11.10
N PRO A 77 2.30 -6.57 -12.44
CA PRO A 77 2.01 -7.72 -13.28
C PRO A 77 3.05 -8.81 -13.00
N ALA A 78 2.61 -10.04 -12.77
CA ALA A 78 3.52 -11.16 -12.61
C ALA A 78 4.45 -11.25 -13.83
N PRO A 79 5.76 -11.53 -13.64
CA PRO A 79 6.67 -11.74 -14.75
C PRO A 79 6.13 -12.87 -15.64
N SER A 80 6.19 -12.66 -16.95
CA SER A 80 5.76 -13.64 -17.95
C SER A 80 6.44 -14.98 -17.69
N GLN A 81 5.74 -15.94 -17.09
CA GLN A 81 6.25 -17.30 -17.04
C GLN A 81 6.32 -17.86 -18.47
N PRO A 82 7.38 -18.59 -18.85
CA PRO A 82 7.52 -19.13 -20.20
C PRO A 82 6.40 -20.11 -20.58
N HIS A 83 5.60 -20.58 -19.61
CA HIS A 83 4.44 -21.46 -19.80
C HIS A 83 3.08 -20.74 -19.71
N HIS A 84 3.05 -19.42 -19.65
CA HIS A 84 1.79 -18.69 -19.52
C HIS A 84 1.04 -18.66 -20.86
N HIS A 85 -0.06 -19.43 -20.94
CA HIS A 85 -0.96 -19.44 -22.09
C HIS A 85 -1.49 -18.01 -22.34
N PRO A 86 -1.48 -17.49 -23.58
CA PRO A 86 -1.97 -16.13 -23.90
C PRO A 86 -3.42 -15.82 -23.49
N ALA A 87 -4.20 -16.84 -23.10
CA ALA A 87 -5.60 -16.70 -22.69
C ALA A 87 -5.80 -16.55 -21.16
N GLN A 88 -4.78 -16.74 -20.33
CA GLN A 88 -4.92 -16.60 -18.88
C GLN A 88 -4.61 -15.15 -18.45
N PRO A 89 -5.42 -14.51 -17.59
CA PRO A 89 -5.07 -13.21 -17.03
C PRO A 89 -3.91 -13.36 -16.04
N ARG A 90 -2.89 -12.49 -16.15
CA ARG A 90 -1.78 -12.45 -15.19
C ARG A 90 -2.29 -12.01 -13.83
N LEU A 91 -2.32 -12.94 -12.87
CA LEU A 91 -2.69 -12.65 -11.48
C LEU A 91 -1.64 -11.69 -10.88
N SER A 92 -2.11 -10.68 -10.15
CA SER A 92 -1.25 -9.72 -9.46
C SER A 92 -0.95 -10.18 -8.03
N LEU A 93 -0.05 -9.51 -7.31
CA LEU A 93 0.18 -9.84 -5.90
C LEU A 93 -1.09 -9.68 -5.07
N TYR A 94 -1.94 -8.71 -5.41
CA TYR A 94 -3.23 -8.49 -4.75
C TYR A 94 -4.09 -9.77 -4.69
N ASP A 95 -4.17 -10.54 -5.77
CA ASP A 95 -5.00 -11.75 -5.79
C ASP A 95 -4.38 -13.01 -5.21
N HIS A 96 -3.13 -12.93 -4.76
CA HIS A 96 -2.52 -13.97 -3.92
C HIS A 96 -2.64 -13.66 -2.42
N LEU A 97 -3.17 -12.49 -2.04
CA LEU A 97 -3.31 -12.12 -0.63
C LEU A 97 -4.44 -12.91 0.02
N SER A 98 -4.20 -13.34 1.26
CA SER A 98 -5.25 -13.91 2.10
C SER A 98 -6.31 -12.86 2.44
N SER A 99 -7.53 -13.33 2.72
CA SER A 99 -8.62 -12.43 3.11
C SER A 99 -8.29 -11.63 4.38
N GLN A 100 -7.55 -12.23 5.32
CA GLN A 100 -7.13 -11.55 6.56
C GLN A 100 -6.15 -10.40 6.27
N THR A 101 -5.18 -10.62 5.38
CA THR A 101 -4.25 -9.58 4.94
C THR A 101 -4.97 -8.45 4.24
N LEU A 102 -5.92 -8.76 3.35
CA LEU A 102 -6.73 -7.75 2.66
C LEU A 102 -7.53 -6.90 3.66
N THR A 103 -8.26 -7.51 4.59
CA THR A 103 -9.02 -6.76 5.62
C THR A 103 -8.12 -5.90 6.50
N THR A 104 -6.89 -6.33 6.77
CA THR A 104 -5.94 -5.55 7.57
C THR A 104 -5.34 -4.40 6.78
N LEU A 105 -4.99 -4.64 5.51
CA LEU A 105 -4.54 -3.62 4.57
C LEU A 105 -5.60 -2.53 4.38
N GLU A 106 -6.84 -2.93 4.17
CA GLU A 106 -8.00 -2.04 4.05
C GLU A 106 -8.14 -1.14 5.29
N ARG A 107 -8.09 -1.70 6.50
CA ARG A 107 -8.14 -0.92 7.74
C ARG A 107 -6.98 0.08 7.86
N LEU A 108 -5.75 -0.32 7.50
CA LEU A 108 -4.58 0.55 7.54
C LEU A 108 -4.70 1.71 6.54
N LEU A 109 -5.19 1.46 5.33
CA LEU A 109 -5.40 2.49 4.30
C LEU A 109 -6.48 3.49 4.71
N LEU A 110 -7.59 3.01 5.25
CA LEU A 110 -8.67 3.86 5.78
C LEU A 110 -8.20 4.71 6.97
N HIS A 111 -7.37 4.14 7.85
CA HIS A 111 -6.75 4.87 8.94
C HIS A 111 -5.80 5.96 8.41
N SER A 112 -4.95 5.63 7.42
CA SER A 112 -4.10 6.62 6.73
C SER A 112 -4.94 7.78 6.19
N LEU A 113 -6.02 7.50 5.46
CA LEU A 113 -6.87 8.55 4.87
C LEU A 113 -7.47 9.49 5.91
N SER A 114 -7.96 8.96 7.04
CA SER A 114 -8.60 9.77 8.10
C SER A 114 -7.64 10.60 8.92
N HIS A 115 -6.42 10.11 9.16
CA HIS A 115 -5.47 10.72 10.09
C HIS A 115 -4.35 11.49 9.39
N GLU A 116 -4.28 11.47 8.06
CA GLU A 116 -3.20 12.11 7.32
C GLU A 116 -3.36 13.64 7.26
N PRO A 117 -2.43 14.42 7.87
CA PRO A 117 -2.49 15.88 7.85
C PRO A 117 -2.08 16.48 6.49
N SER A 118 -1.20 15.83 5.72
CA SER A 118 -0.69 16.39 4.47
C SER A 118 -1.66 16.11 3.31
N PRO A 119 -2.14 17.14 2.59
CA PRO A 119 -3.02 16.94 1.44
C PRO A 119 -2.33 16.17 0.30
N SER A 120 -1.01 16.32 0.16
CA SER A 120 -0.22 15.60 -0.85
C SER A 120 -0.17 14.10 -0.57
N VAL A 121 0.04 13.71 0.69
CA VAL A 121 0.02 12.29 1.10
C VAL A 121 -1.41 11.75 1.02
N ARG A 122 -2.41 12.53 1.42
CA ARG A 122 -3.83 12.15 1.34
C ARG A 122 -4.24 11.77 -0.07
N LYS A 123 -3.82 12.54 -1.09
CA LYS A 123 -4.03 12.19 -2.50
C LYS A 123 -3.43 10.83 -2.86
N LYS A 124 -2.22 10.51 -2.37
CA LYS A 124 -1.60 9.18 -2.57
C LYS A 124 -2.35 8.06 -1.84
N SER A 125 -2.92 8.33 -0.67
CA SER A 125 -3.77 7.38 0.03
C SER A 125 -5.05 7.12 -0.75
N VAL A 126 -5.71 8.18 -1.24
CA VAL A 126 -6.92 8.07 -2.11
C VAL A 126 -6.62 7.28 -3.36
N ASP A 127 -5.55 7.61 -4.09
CA ASP A 127 -5.10 6.87 -5.28
C ASP A 127 -4.96 5.37 -4.97
N THR A 128 -4.30 5.04 -3.85
CA THR A 128 -4.07 3.64 -3.45
C THR A 128 -5.38 2.94 -3.07
N ILE A 129 -6.25 3.61 -2.32
CA ILE A 129 -7.57 3.11 -1.91
C ILE A 129 -8.46 2.84 -3.13
N CYS A 130 -8.50 3.78 -4.09
CA CYS A 130 -9.31 3.64 -5.30
C CYS A 130 -8.92 2.40 -6.11
N ASP A 131 -7.62 2.12 -6.25
CA ASP A 131 -7.18 0.91 -6.98
C ASP A 131 -7.47 -0.37 -6.20
N VAL A 132 -7.28 -0.39 -4.88
CA VAL A 132 -7.66 -1.53 -4.03
C VAL A 132 -9.17 -1.80 -4.13
N ALA A 133 -9.99 -0.75 -4.02
CA ALA A 133 -11.44 -0.83 -4.12
C ALA A 133 -11.88 -1.32 -5.51
N LYS A 134 -11.28 -0.79 -6.58
CA LYS A 134 -11.55 -1.22 -7.96
C LYS A 134 -11.24 -2.70 -8.15
N GLN A 135 -10.08 -3.16 -7.68
CA GLN A 135 -9.70 -4.58 -7.80
C GLN A 135 -10.60 -5.49 -6.95
N GLY A 136 -10.99 -5.05 -5.75
CA GLY A 136 -11.97 -5.75 -4.92
C GLY A 136 -13.33 -5.87 -5.62
N MET A 137 -13.86 -4.78 -6.15
CA MET A 137 -15.17 -4.75 -6.84
C MET A 137 -15.19 -5.65 -8.08
N VAL A 138 -14.14 -5.61 -8.92
CA VAL A 138 -14.03 -6.48 -10.11
C VAL A 138 -14.06 -7.97 -9.72
N ARG A 139 -13.65 -8.31 -8.48
CA ARG A 139 -13.63 -9.67 -7.93
C ARG A 139 -14.84 -9.98 -7.04
N GLY A 140 -15.87 -9.14 -7.08
CA GLY A 140 -17.10 -9.34 -6.30
C GLY A 140 -16.94 -9.10 -4.79
N ARG A 141 -15.90 -8.37 -4.36
CA ARG A 141 -15.68 -7.97 -2.96
C ARG A 141 -15.93 -6.47 -2.79
N PRO A 142 -17.18 -6.05 -2.53
CA PRO A 142 -17.47 -4.65 -2.25
C PRO A 142 -16.85 -4.21 -0.92
N TRP A 143 -16.29 -3.00 -0.89
CA TRP A 143 -15.66 -2.44 0.30
C TRP A 143 -16.60 -1.48 1.04
N HIS A 144 -17.52 -2.03 1.84
CA HIS A 144 -18.55 -1.24 2.53
C HIS A 144 -17.99 -0.24 3.56
N ALA A 145 -16.89 -0.57 4.21
CA ALA A 145 -16.24 0.34 5.16
C ALA A 145 -15.73 1.62 4.48
N LEU A 146 -15.20 1.51 3.25
CA LEU A 146 -14.83 2.67 2.44
C LEU A 146 -16.06 3.53 2.13
N GLN A 147 -17.18 2.93 1.70
CA GLN A 147 -18.41 3.66 1.43
C GLN A 147 -18.87 4.47 2.67
N ALA A 148 -18.98 3.81 3.83
CA ALA A 148 -19.39 4.44 5.07
C ALA A 148 -18.47 5.60 5.47
N GLN A 149 -17.15 5.42 5.31
CA GLN A 149 -16.16 6.45 5.61
C GLN A 149 -16.24 7.63 4.65
N THR A 150 -16.39 7.39 3.35
CA THR A 150 -16.56 8.46 2.36
C THR A 150 -17.82 9.27 2.65
N PHE A 151 -18.97 8.63 2.93
CA PHE A 151 -20.19 9.35 3.32
C PHE A 151 -19.97 10.19 4.58
N THR A 152 -19.33 9.61 5.59
CA THR A 152 -18.98 10.32 6.83
C THR A 152 -18.10 11.54 6.55
N MET A 153 -17.06 11.41 5.71
CA MET A 153 -16.18 12.51 5.33
C MET A 153 -16.89 13.61 4.54
N THR A 154 -17.86 13.26 3.68
CA THR A 154 -18.68 14.24 2.96
C THR A 154 -19.62 15.02 3.87
N GLN A 155 -20.16 14.38 4.91
CA GLN A 155 -21.04 15.01 5.90
C GLN A 155 -20.27 15.87 6.90
N GLN A 156 -19.01 15.50 7.20
CA GLN A 156 -18.14 16.22 8.13
C GLN A 156 -17.36 17.38 7.47
N GLY A 157 -17.39 17.52 6.14
CA GLY A 157 -16.45 18.35 5.38
C GLY A 157 -16.89 19.78 5.04
N ALA A 158 -16.67 20.71 5.96
CA ALA A 158 -16.15 22.05 5.64
C ALA A 158 -14.61 21.98 5.80
N GLY A 159 -13.85 22.03 4.70
CA GLY A 159 -12.41 22.37 4.75
C GLY A 159 -11.37 21.36 4.26
N GLY A 160 -11.70 20.11 3.93
CA GLY A 160 -10.69 19.21 3.32
C GLY A 160 -11.08 17.77 3.02
N GLY A 161 -12.25 17.30 3.49
CA GLY A 161 -12.80 16.00 3.10
C GLY A 161 -13.48 16.01 1.73
N ARG A 162 -13.89 17.19 1.24
CA ARG A 162 -14.63 17.37 -0.02
C ARG A 162 -13.77 17.45 -1.27
N GLU A 163 -12.49 17.78 -1.15
CA GLU A 163 -11.59 17.94 -2.31
C GLU A 163 -11.07 16.60 -2.88
N CYS A 164 -11.32 15.50 -2.16
CA CYS A 164 -10.82 14.16 -2.46
C CYS A 164 -11.92 13.17 -2.86
N VAL A 165 -13.19 13.62 -2.96
CA VAL A 165 -14.34 12.83 -3.43
C VAL A 165 -14.63 13.14 -4.89
#